data_AF-A0A7S3I7R3-F1
#
_entry.id   AF-A0A7S3I7R3-F1
#
_cell.length_a   1.000
_cell.length_b   1.000
_cell.length_c   1.000
_cell.angle_alpha   90.00
_cell.angle_beta   90.00
_cell.angle_gamma   90.00
#
_symmetry.space_group_name_H-M   'P 1'
#
loop_
_entity.id
_entity.type
_entity.pdbx_description
1 polymer ?
#
loop_
_entity_poly.entity_id
_entity_poly.type
_entity_poly.pdbx_seq_one_letter_code
_entity_poly.pdbx_strand_id
1 'polypeptide(L)'
;ERAKTLLAGLGGEKERWLISLEEIEQKLKTIVPDVLLSAAMIAYLGPFTSSYRKQAVESWLFQMHTDSLITLNNFTLERVLGEPVQIRRWQMSGLPVDSFSCENGLMMNAGLKWPLMIDPQGQ
;
A
#
# COMPACT_ATOMS: atom_id res chain seq x y z
N GLU A 1 16.90 40.53 -12.74
CA GLU A 1 16.13 39.41 -13.32
C GLU A 1 16.22 38.10 -12.53
N ARG A 2 17.41 37.58 -12.21
CA ARG A 2 17.57 36.30 -11.47
C ARG A 2 16.74 36.15 -10.18
N ALA A 3 16.57 37.22 -9.41
CA ALA A 3 15.74 37.22 -8.19
C ALA A 3 14.23 37.05 -8.48
N LYS A 4 13.72 37.56 -9.61
CA LYS A 4 12.31 37.38 -10.02
C LYS A 4 12.04 35.94 -10.46
N THR A 5 12.98 35.32 -11.16
CA THR A 5 12.88 33.90 -11.57
C THR A 5 12.90 32.97 -10.36
N LEU A 6 13.74 33.27 -9.35
CA LEU A 6 13.75 32.58 -8.06
C LEU A 6 12.43 32.76 -7.30
N LEU A 7 11.94 34.00 -7.16
CA LEU A 7 10.65 34.29 -6.51
C LEU A 7 9.47 33.57 -7.20
N ALA A 8 9.47 33.50 -8.54
CA ALA A 8 8.46 32.77 -9.30
C ALA A 8 8.56 31.25 -9.08
N GLY A 9 9.77 30.68 -9.04
CA GLY A 9 9.99 29.27 -8.70
C GLY A 9 9.61 28.91 -7.26
N LEU A 10 9.84 29.82 -6.32
CA LEU A 10 9.44 29.70 -4.91
C LEU A 10 7.91 29.73 -4.74
N GLY A 11 7.18 30.47 -5.58
CA GLY A 11 5.72 30.49 -5.58
C GLY A 11 5.12 29.13 -5.94
N GLY A 12 5.61 28.51 -7.02
CA GLY A 12 5.17 27.17 -7.43
C GLY A 12 5.56 26.08 -6.44
N GLU A 13 6.73 26.20 -5.81
CA GLU A 13 7.15 25.25 -4.76
C GLU A 13 6.29 25.35 -3.51
N LYS A 14 5.93 26.57 -3.09
CA LYS A 14 5.00 26.79 -1.98
C LYS A 14 3.64 26.13 -2.23
N GLU A 15 3.09 26.26 -3.44
CA GLU A 15 1.83 25.63 -3.80
C GLU A 15 1.94 24.10 -3.75
N ARG A 16 3.02 23.52 -4.30
CA ARG A 16 3.29 22.08 -4.19
C ARG A 16 3.35 21.61 -2.75
N TRP A 17 4.04 22.34 -1.88
CA TRP A 17 4.15 21.97 -0.46
C TRP A 17 2.82 22.05 0.27
N LEU A 18 1.95 23.02 -0.07
CA LEU A 18 0.61 23.09 0.51
C LEU A 18 -0.25 21.89 0.09
N ILE A 19 -0.20 21.49 -1.18
CA ILE A 19 -0.88 20.28 -1.66
C ILE A 19 -0.34 19.04 -0.95
N SER A 20 0.98 18.88 -0.86
CA SER A 20 1.61 17.75 -0.15
C SER A 20 1.24 17.73 1.34
N LEU A 21 1.16 18.89 1.99
CA LEU A 21 0.75 19.00 3.38
C LEU A 21 -0.68 18.49 3.57
N GLU A 22 -1.61 18.91 2.71
CA GLU A 22 -3.00 18.45 2.75
C GLU A 22 -3.09 16.93 2.54
N GLU A 23 -2.33 16.37 1.58
CA GLU A 23 -2.27 14.93 1.37
C GLU A 23 -1.74 14.17 2.59
N ILE A 24 -0.71 14.70 3.24
CA ILE A 24 -0.12 14.09 4.46
C ILE A 24 -1.13 14.15 5.61
N GLU A 25 -1.83 15.27 5.78
CA GLU A 25 -2.87 15.39 6.81
C GLU A 25 -4.01 14.38 6.63
N GLN A 26 -4.41 14.10 5.38
CA GLN A 26 -5.40 13.04 5.13
C GLN A 26 -4.83 11.65 5.42
N LYS A 27 -3.59 11.36 4.99
CA LYS A 27 -2.94 10.08 5.26
C LYS A 27 -2.77 9.81 6.75
N LEU A 28 -2.46 10.84 7.54
CA LEU A 28 -2.32 10.71 9.00
C LEU A 28 -3.61 10.23 9.69
N LYS A 29 -4.79 10.52 9.11
CA LYS A 29 -6.07 10.06 9.65
C LYS A 29 -6.32 8.57 9.42
N THR A 30 -5.79 8.01 8.34
CA THR A 30 -6.07 6.63 7.91
C THR A 30 -4.93 5.65 8.22
N ILE A 31 -3.71 6.16 8.51
CA ILE A 31 -2.52 5.33 8.65
C ILE A 31 -2.67 4.19 9.66
N VAL A 32 -3.30 4.44 10.82
CA VAL A 32 -3.45 3.43 11.87
C VAL A 32 -4.32 2.25 11.41
N PRO A 33 -5.57 2.45 10.95
CA PRO A 33 -6.38 1.34 10.48
C PRO A 33 -5.83 0.68 9.21
N ASP A 34 -5.22 1.43 8.30
CA ASP A 34 -4.61 0.86 7.09
C ASP A 34 -3.42 -0.06 7.41
N VAL A 35 -2.56 0.33 8.36
CA VAL A 35 -1.45 -0.50 8.83
C VAL A 35 -1.96 -1.71 9.61
N LEU A 36 -2.99 -1.55 10.43
CA LEU A 36 -3.63 -2.66 11.15
C LEU A 36 -4.16 -3.72 10.17
N LEU A 37 -4.88 -3.28 9.14
CA LEU A 37 -5.44 -4.17 8.11
C LEU A 37 -4.32 -4.86 7.32
N SER A 38 -3.27 -4.13 6.94
CA SER A 38 -2.09 -4.68 6.26
C SER A 38 -1.38 -5.74 7.11
N ALA A 39 -1.22 -5.50 8.41
CA ALA A 39 -0.63 -6.46 9.34
C ALA A 39 -1.49 -7.73 9.47
N ALA A 40 -2.82 -7.58 9.53
CA ALA A 40 -3.74 -8.72 9.54
C ALA A 40 -3.65 -9.56 8.26
N MET A 41 -3.55 -8.91 7.09
CA MET A 41 -3.33 -9.63 5.83
C MET A 41 -2.03 -10.44 5.86
N ILE A 42 -0.91 -9.83 6.24
CA ILE A 42 0.41 -10.49 6.31
C ILE A 42 0.37 -11.68 7.28
N ALA A 43 -0.25 -11.51 8.45
CA ALA A 43 -0.26 -12.52 9.50
C ALA A 43 -1.17 -13.71 9.18
N TYR A 44 -2.33 -13.47 8.57
CA TYR A 44 -3.40 -14.48 8.49
C TYR A 44 -3.74 -14.91 7.06
N LEU A 45 -3.55 -14.06 6.06
CA LEU A 45 -4.11 -14.30 4.72
C LEU A 45 -3.14 -14.96 3.73
N GLY A 46 -1.88 -15.15 4.11
CA GLY A 46 -0.83 -15.76 3.27
C GLY A 46 -1.24 -17.03 2.53
N PRO A 47 -1.83 -18.04 3.18
CA PRO A 47 -2.12 -19.32 2.52
C PRO A 47 -3.40 -19.33 1.67
N PHE A 48 -4.17 -18.24 1.65
CA PHE A 48 -5.50 -18.22 1.04
C PHE A 48 -5.50 -17.70 -0.40
N THR A 49 -6.54 -18.07 -1.15
CA THR A 49 -6.77 -17.61 -2.53
C THR A 49 -7.17 -16.14 -2.60
N SER A 50 -6.93 -15.49 -3.74
CA SER A 50 -7.32 -14.09 -3.96
C SER A 50 -8.80 -13.80 -3.64
N SER A 51 -9.71 -14.70 -4.03
CA SER A 51 -11.15 -14.54 -3.75
C SER A 51 -11.46 -14.54 -2.25
N TYR A 52 -10.85 -15.44 -1.49
CA TYR A 52 -11.04 -15.51 -0.04
C TYR A 52 -10.42 -14.30 0.66
N ARG A 53 -9.21 -13.88 0.24
CA ARG A 53 -8.56 -12.68 0.79
C ARG A 53 -9.44 -11.45 0.60
N LYS A 54 -10.01 -11.27 -0.60
CA LYS A 54 -10.92 -10.17 -0.90
C LYS A 54 -12.13 -10.17 0.03
N GLN A 55 -12.79 -11.32 0.19
CA GLN A 55 -13.95 -11.45 1.09
C GLN A 55 -13.59 -11.13 2.55
N ALA A 56 -12.43 -11.60 3.03
CA ALA A 56 -11.97 -11.33 4.39
C ALA A 56 -11.70 -9.82 4.61
N VAL A 57 -10.99 -9.19 3.67
CA VAL A 57 -10.70 -7.75 3.70
C VAL A 57 -11.97 -6.91 3.65
N GLU A 58 -12.93 -7.26 2.80
CA GLU A 58 -14.24 -6.59 2.74
C GLU A 58 -14.99 -6.69 4.07
N SER A 59 -14.99 -7.88 4.70
CA SER A 59 -15.59 -8.08 6.02
C SER A 59 -14.90 -7.26 7.10
N TRP A 60 -13.57 -7.18 7.09
CA TRP A 60 -12.81 -6.40 8.08
C TRP A 60 -13.02 -4.90 7.89
N LEU A 61 -13.03 -4.41 6.65
CA LEU A 61 -13.35 -3.01 6.34
C LEU A 61 -14.75 -2.65 6.83
N PHE A 62 -15.74 -3.52 6.59
CA PHE A 62 -17.10 -3.31 7.09
C PHE A 62 -17.16 -3.16 8.61
N GLN A 63 -16.44 -4.03 9.35
CA GLN A 63 -16.36 -3.94 10.81
C GLN A 63 -15.66 -2.65 11.27
N MET A 64 -14.51 -2.32 10.68
CA MET A 64 -13.78 -1.09 10.99
C MET A 64 -14.63 0.17 10.77
N HIS A 65 -15.41 0.22 9.69
CA HIS A 65 -16.32 1.33 9.44
C HIS A 65 -17.48 1.40 10.42
N THR A 66 -18.00 0.25 10.87
CA THR A 66 -19.00 0.18 11.94
C THR A 66 -18.44 0.76 13.24
N ASP A 67 -17.15 0.52 13.52
CA ASP A 67 -16.43 1.08 14.66
C ASP A 67 -15.95 2.53 14.46
N SER A 68 -16.42 3.21 13.40
CA SER A 68 -16.07 4.60 13.06
C SER A 68 -14.58 4.82 12.75
N LEU A 69 -13.85 3.78 12.33
CA LEU A 69 -12.48 3.91 11.82
C LEU A 69 -12.51 4.36 10.35
N ILE A 70 -11.66 5.34 10.03
CA ILE A 70 -11.50 5.87 8.68
C ILE A 70 -10.31 5.18 8.02
N THR A 71 -10.55 4.42 6.96
CA THR A 71 -9.51 3.77 6.16
C THR A 71 -9.32 4.49 4.82
N LEU A 72 -8.29 4.13 4.07
CA LEU A 72 -8.15 4.53 2.68
C LEU A 72 -9.38 4.13 1.85
N ASN A 73 -9.86 5.06 1.02
CA ASN A 73 -10.79 4.74 -0.06
C ASN A 73 -10.11 3.75 -1.02
N ASN A 74 -10.69 2.57 -1.25
CA ASN A 74 -10.12 1.49 -2.04
C ASN A 74 -8.76 1.01 -1.50
N PHE A 75 -8.75 0.53 -0.26
CA PHE A 75 -7.58 -0.10 0.36
C PHE A 75 -6.98 -1.20 -0.54
N THR A 76 -5.67 -1.17 -0.71
CA THR A 76 -4.87 -2.28 -1.27
C THR A 76 -3.56 -2.37 -0.53
N LEU A 77 -3.02 -3.58 -0.39
CA LEU A 77 -1.74 -3.79 0.30
C LEU A 77 -0.59 -3.02 -0.40
N GLU A 78 -0.64 -2.95 -1.73
CA GLU A 78 0.30 -2.18 -2.55
C GLU A 78 0.28 -0.68 -2.23
N ARG A 79 -0.88 -0.08 -1.95
CA ARG A 79 -0.93 1.35 -1.63
C ARG A 79 -0.35 1.68 -0.26
N VAL A 80 -0.39 0.73 0.67
CA VAL A 80 0.08 0.93 2.05
C VAL A 80 1.56 0.58 2.19
N LEU A 81 1.99 -0.54 1.59
CA LEU A 81 3.34 -1.09 1.77
C LEU A 81 4.20 -1.03 0.50
N GLY A 82 3.60 -0.76 -0.65
CA GLY A 82 4.27 -0.84 -1.94
C GLY A 82 5.20 0.34 -2.20
N GLU A 83 6.43 0.01 -2.57
CA GLU A 83 7.41 0.96 -3.09
C GLU A 83 7.54 0.73 -4.61
N PRO A 84 7.13 1.68 -5.47
CA PRO A 84 7.04 1.45 -6.91
C PRO A 84 8.33 0.99 -7.58
N VAL A 85 9.50 1.46 -7.11
CA VAL A 85 10.80 1.06 -7.68
C VAL A 85 11.12 -0.39 -7.32
N GLN A 86 10.86 -0.79 -6.08
CA GLN A 86 11.03 -2.16 -5.61
C GLN A 86 10.08 -3.13 -6.34
N ILE A 87 8.79 -2.80 -6.45
CA ILE A 87 7.82 -3.64 -7.17
C ILE A 87 8.26 -3.83 -8.63
N ARG A 88 8.68 -2.73 -9.28
CA ARG A 88 9.20 -2.80 -10.65
C ARG A 88 10.46 -3.66 -10.75
N ARG A 89 11.33 -3.63 -9.74
CA ARG A 89 12.50 -4.51 -9.68
C ARG A 89 12.08 -5.97 -9.62
N TRP A 90 11.10 -6.33 -8.79
CA TRP A 90 10.58 -7.70 -8.73
C TRP A 90 9.99 -8.14 -10.07
N GLN A 91 9.24 -7.26 -10.74
CA GLN A 91 8.67 -7.55 -12.06
C GLN A 91 9.76 -7.80 -13.12
N MET A 92 10.84 -7.01 -13.11
CA MET A 92 12.01 -7.26 -13.97
C MET A 92 12.73 -8.58 -13.63
N SER A 93 12.58 -9.07 -12.40
CA SER A 93 13.12 -10.35 -11.93
C SER A 93 12.16 -11.52 -12.09
N GLY A 94 11.03 -11.34 -12.78
CA GLY A 94 10.10 -12.42 -13.11
C GLY A 94 8.78 -12.42 -12.33
N LEU A 95 8.57 -11.49 -11.38
CA LEU A 95 7.29 -11.39 -10.69
C LEU A 95 6.18 -10.99 -11.68
N PRO A 96 5.07 -11.75 -11.78
CA PRO A 96 3.96 -11.39 -12.64
C PRO A 96 3.36 -10.01 -12.29
N VAL A 97 2.82 -9.32 -13.29
CA VAL A 97 2.25 -7.97 -13.18
C VAL A 97 0.77 -8.00 -12.77
N ASP A 98 0.40 -8.93 -11.88
CA ASP A 98 -0.94 -9.03 -11.34
C ASP A 98 -0.97 -8.68 -9.85
N SER A 99 -2.15 -8.27 -9.36
CA SER A 99 -2.31 -7.80 -7.98
C SER A 99 -2.03 -8.89 -6.95
N PHE A 100 -2.34 -10.16 -7.26
CA PHE A 100 -2.15 -11.26 -6.33
C PHE A 100 -0.66 -11.62 -6.17
N SER A 101 0.08 -11.65 -7.27
CA SER A 101 1.55 -11.81 -7.26
C SER A 101 2.23 -10.65 -6.54
N CYS A 102 1.78 -9.40 -6.79
CA CYS A 102 2.27 -8.22 -6.07
C CYS A 102 2.00 -8.34 -4.56
N GLU A 103 0.78 -8.70 -4.16
CA GLU A 103 0.44 -8.95 -2.75
C GLU A 103 1.35 -10.00 -2.11
N ASN A 104 1.58 -11.15 -2.78
CA ASN A 104 2.46 -12.19 -2.26
C ASN A 104 3.91 -11.67 -2.08
N GLY A 105 4.41 -10.90 -3.04
CA GLY A 105 5.72 -10.26 -2.95
C GLY A 105 5.82 -9.30 -1.76
N LEU A 106 4.79 -8.47 -1.55
CA LEU A 106 4.72 -7.54 -0.41
C LEU A 106 4.64 -8.27 0.93
N MET A 107 3.82 -9.33 1.02
CA MET A 107 3.68 -10.13 2.24
C MET A 107 4.98 -10.85 2.61
N MET A 108 5.68 -11.38 1.61
CA MET A 108 7.00 -11.98 1.79
C MET A 108 8.04 -10.95 2.26
N ASN A 109 8.06 -9.76 1.65
CA ASN A 109 9.03 -8.71 1.97
C ASN A 109 8.77 -8.08 3.35
N ALA A 110 7.51 -7.93 3.76
CA ALA A 110 7.13 -7.34 5.05
C ALA A 110 7.04 -8.37 6.19
N GLY A 111 7.01 -9.66 5.89
CA GLY A 111 6.91 -10.74 6.85
C GLY A 111 8.13 -10.85 7.77
N LEU A 112 7.89 -11.06 9.07
CA LEU A 112 8.97 -11.26 10.05
C LEU A 112 9.52 -12.69 10.09
N LYS A 113 8.81 -13.64 9.48
CA LYS A 113 9.16 -15.07 9.47
C LYS A 113 9.50 -15.50 8.05
N TRP A 114 10.33 -16.53 7.94
CA TRP A 114 10.59 -17.18 6.66
C TRP A 114 9.27 -17.67 6.04
N PRO A 115 8.95 -17.27 4.79
CA PRO A 115 7.72 -17.68 4.13
C PRO A 115 7.79 -19.16 3.76
N LEU A 116 6.67 -19.86 3.89
CA LEU A 116 6.47 -21.16 3.26
C LEU A 116 5.74 -20.93 1.94
N MET A 117 6.44 -21.08 0.82
CA MET A 117 5.88 -20.88 -0.51
C MET A 117 5.17 -22.14 -0.98
N ILE A 118 3.89 -21.99 -1.34
CA ILE A 118 3.10 -23.04 -2.02
C ILE A 118 2.94 -22.59 -3.46
N ASP A 119 3.85 -23.05 -4.32
CA ASP A 119 3.86 -22.66 -5.72
C ASP A 119 3.91 -23.90 -6.63
N PRO A 120 2.76 -24.31 -7.20
CA PRO A 120 2.69 -25.42 -8.14
C PRO A 120 3.16 -25.06 -9.55
N GLN A 121 3.35 -23.77 -9.87
CA GLN A 121 3.71 -23.30 -11.21
C GLN A 121 5.21 -23.00 -11.36
N GLY A 122 5.96 -22.89 -10.26
CA GLY A 122 7.41 -22.63 -10.27
C GLY A 122 7.78 -21.20 -10.67
N GLN A 123 6.93 -20.23 -10.33
CA GLN A 123 7.10 -18.80 -10.60
C GLN A 123 7.99 -18.11 -9.56
#